data_AF-A0A947K1W4-F1
#
_entry.id   AF-A0A947K1W4-F1
#
_cell.length_a   1.000
_cell.length_b   1.000
_cell.length_c   1.000
_cell.angle_alpha   90.00
_cell.angle_beta   90.00
_cell.angle_gamma   90.00
#
_symmetry.space_group_name_H-M   'P 1'
#
loop_
_entity.id
_entity.type
_entity.pdbx_description
1 polymer ?
#
loop_
_entity_poly.entity_id
_entity_poly.type
_entity_poly.pdbx_seq_one_letter_code
_entity_poly.pdbx_strand_id
1 'polypeptide(L)'
;RGKHEFALIFLRSEADSERVKKRIEITKSLIGGQMGGASEIVAQGKSALARILSLIYFGDLLSVYLAILKGIDPTPVEVIGRLKKELNR
;
A
#
# COMPACT_ATOMS: atom_id res chain seq x y z
N ARG A 1 -23.91 0.80 -4.49
CA ARG A 1 -22.45 0.89 -4.31
C ARG A 1 -22.18 2.00 -3.31
N GLY A 2 -21.70 1.64 -2.12
CA GLY A 2 -21.63 2.54 -0.96
C GLY A 2 -20.50 3.57 -1.09
N LYS A 3 -20.66 4.74 -0.46
CA LYS A 3 -19.78 5.92 -0.52
C LYS A 3 -18.30 5.72 -0.08
N HIS A 4 -17.79 4.50 0.08
CA HIS A 4 -16.51 4.20 0.73
C HIS A 4 -15.85 2.89 0.24
N GLU A 5 -15.89 2.57 -1.06
CA GLU A 5 -15.33 1.31 -1.62
C GLU A 5 -13.78 1.28 -1.64
N PHE A 6 -13.15 2.45 -1.67
CA PHE A 6 -11.69 2.61 -1.71
C PHE A 6 -11.19 3.40 -0.51
N ALA A 7 -10.00 3.08 -0.02
CA ALA A 7 -9.29 3.82 1.01
C ALA A 7 -8.00 4.42 0.44
N LEU A 8 -7.62 5.60 0.93
CA LEU A 8 -6.36 6.24 0.56
C LEU A 8 -5.27 5.87 1.57
N ILE A 9 -4.12 5.44 1.05
CA ILE A 9 -2.91 5.21 1.83
C ILE A 9 -1.81 6.05 1.19
N PHE A 10 -1.33 7.05 1.92
CA PHE A 10 -0.20 7.88 1.51
C PHE A 10 1.07 7.36 2.16
N LEU A 11 2.08 7.04 1.35
CA LEU A 11 3.42 6.72 1.82
C LEU A 11 4.25 8.01 1.80
N ARG A 12 4.80 8.39 2.95
CA ARG A 12 5.50 9.65 3.16
C ARG A 12 6.96 9.44 3.51
N SER A 13 7.81 10.38 3.15
CA SER A 13 9.21 10.44 3.53
C SER A 13 9.62 11.86 3.85
N GLU A 14 10.55 12.05 4.79
CA GLU A 14 11.15 13.36 5.05
C GLU A 14 11.91 13.90 3.83
N ALA A 15 12.34 13.04 2.90
CA ALA A 15 12.96 13.46 1.64
C ALA A 15 11.95 13.79 0.54
N ASP A 16 10.64 13.76 0.81
CA ASP A 16 9.65 14.17 -0.18
C ASP A 16 9.88 15.63 -0.57
N SER A 17 9.96 15.88 -1.88
CA SER A 17 10.01 17.25 -2.38
C SER A 17 8.75 18.02 -2.00
N GLU A 18 8.84 19.36 -1.90
CA GLU A 18 7.69 20.22 -1.63
C GLU A 18 6.54 20.00 -2.63
N ARG A 19 6.88 19.67 -3.89
CA ARG A 19 5.89 19.32 -4.91
C ARG A 19 5.08 18.07 -4.54
N VAL A 20 5.74 17.04 -4.00
CA VAL A 20 5.09 15.79 -3.58
C VAL A 20 4.22 16.02 -2.36
N LYS A 21 4.74 16.72 -1.34
CA LYS A 21 3.96 17.10 -0.15
C LYS A 21 2.68 17.85 -0.55
N LYS A 22 2.80 18.87 -1.40
CA LYS A 22 1.65 19.64 -1.89
C LYS A 22 0.66 18.78 -2.67
N ARG A 23 1.14 17.82 -3.47
CA ARG A 23 0.26 16.89 -4.22
C ARG A 23 -0.55 16.00 -3.28
N ILE A 24 0.04 15.52 -2.19
CA ILE A 24 -0.66 14.73 -1.16
C ILE A 24 -1.79 15.56 -0.54
N GLU A 25 -1.48 16.77 -0.06
CA GLU A 25 -2.48 17.64 0.57
C GLU A 25 -3.64 18.00 -0.38
N ILE A 26 -3.32 18.37 -1.62
CA ILE A 26 -4.34 18.67 -2.63
C ILE A 26 -5.20 17.42 -2.90
N THR A 27 -4.58 16.25 -3.08
CA THR A 27 -5.33 15.00 -3.35
C THR A 27 -6.25 14.66 -2.18
N LYS A 28 -5.76 14.77 -0.94
CA LYS A 28 -6.55 14.57 0.27
C LYS A 28 -7.75 15.52 0.33
N SER A 29 -7.56 16.78 -0.02
CA SER A 29 -8.65 17.78 -0.05
C SER A 29 -9.71 17.50 -1.14
N LEU A 30 -9.29 17.00 -2.31
CA LEU A 30 -10.17 16.82 -3.45
C LEU A 30 -11.05 15.57 -3.32
N ILE A 31 -10.47 14.45 -2.86
CA ILE A 31 -11.16 13.16 -2.88
C ILE A 31 -11.28 12.48 -1.51
N GLY A 32 -10.65 13.01 -0.44
CA GLY A 32 -10.62 12.36 0.86
C GLY A 32 -12.01 12.10 1.46
N GLY A 33 -12.96 13.02 1.26
CA GLY A 33 -14.35 12.87 1.74
C GLY A 33 -15.18 11.83 0.97
N GLN A 34 -14.67 11.31 -0.15
CA GLN A 34 -15.33 10.31 -0.99
C GLN A 34 -14.78 8.89 -0.78
N MET A 35 -13.81 8.74 0.14
CA MET A 35 -13.07 7.50 0.38
C MET A 35 -13.44 6.94 1.76
N GLY A 36 -13.19 5.66 2.00
CA GLY A 36 -13.41 5.00 3.31
C GLY A 36 -12.44 5.41 4.41
N GLY A 37 -11.55 6.37 4.12
CA GLY A 37 -10.54 6.88 5.02
C GLY A 37 -9.28 7.29 4.28
N ALA A 38 -8.43 8.08 4.95
CA ALA A 38 -7.11 8.45 4.47
C ALA A 38 -6.09 8.21 5.59
N SER A 39 -5.16 7.29 5.36
CA SER A 39 -4.06 6.98 6.28
C SER A 39 -2.74 7.46 5.71
N GLU A 40 -1.84 7.92 6.58
CA GLU A 40 -0.51 8.40 6.20
C GLU A 40 0.56 7.58 6.93
N ILE A 41 1.44 6.95 6.17
CA ILE A 41 2.50 6.07 6.67
C ILE A 41 3.83 6.75 6.42
N VAL A 42 4.51 7.15 7.48
CA VAL A 42 5.80 7.85 7.39
C VAL A 42 6.94 6.83 7.41
N ALA A 43 7.82 6.91 6.41
CA ALA A 43 9.00 6.08 6.29
C ALA A 43 9.92 6.26 7.50
N GLN A 44 10.53 5.17 7.93
CA GLN A 44 11.44 5.13 9.07
C GLN A 44 12.86 4.78 8.63
N GLY A 45 13.85 5.35 9.32
CA GLY A 45 15.27 5.06 9.10
C GLY A 45 16.06 6.25 8.58
N LYS A 46 17.39 6.18 8.76
CA LYS A 46 18.30 7.30 8.48
C LYS A 46 18.73 7.38 7.02
N SER A 47 18.95 6.24 6.37
CA SER A 47 19.36 6.19 4.96
C SER A 47 18.15 6.17 4.02
N ALA A 48 18.39 6.49 2.74
CA ALA A 48 17.34 6.37 1.72
C ALA A 48 16.85 4.92 1.58
N LEU A 49 17.77 3.96 1.58
CA LEU A 49 17.45 2.54 1.51
C LEU A 49 16.62 2.07 2.71
N ALA A 50 16.99 2.47 3.93
CA ALA A 50 16.24 2.11 5.14
C ALA A 50 14.79 2.61 5.08
N ARG A 51 14.59 3.85 4.61
CA ARG A 51 13.26 4.44 4.44
C ARG A 51 12.41 3.68 3.43
N ILE A 52 12.98 3.33 2.28
CA ILE A 52 12.30 2.50 1.27
C ILE A 52 11.92 1.14 1.85
N LEU A 53 12.87 0.44 2.47
CA LEU A 53 12.64 -0.88 3.05
C LEU A 53 11.58 -0.85 4.17
N SER A 54 11.53 0.23 4.97
CA SER A 54 10.52 0.37 6.02
C SER A 54 9.08 0.40 5.47
N LEU A 55 8.88 1.07 4.32
CA LEU A 55 7.57 1.16 3.68
C LEU A 55 7.20 -0.12 2.93
N ILE A 56 8.17 -0.79 2.29
CA ILE A 56 7.98 -2.11 1.66
C ILE A 56 7.56 -3.11 2.73
N TYR A 57 8.32 -3.19 3.82
CA TYR A 57 8.03 -4.11 4.93
C TYR A 57 6.64 -3.87 5.53
N PHE A 58 6.26 -2.60 5.71
CA PHE A 58 4.91 -2.25 6.16
C PHE A 58 3.83 -2.79 5.21
N GLY A 59 3.99 -2.58 3.90
CA GLY A 59 3.04 -3.06 2.89
C GLY A 59 2.92 -4.58 2.84
N ASP A 60 4.06 -5.28 2.92
CA ASP A 60 4.11 -6.74 2.93
C ASP A 60 3.39 -7.30 4.16
N LEU A 61 3.70 -6.78 5.35
CA LEU A 61 3.04 -7.20 6.59
C LEU A 61 1.55 -6.87 6.59
N LEU A 62 1.16 -5.69 6.10
CA LEU A 62 -0.24 -5.29 5.97
C LEU A 62 -1.02 -6.28 5.09
N SER A 63 -0.44 -6.71 3.97
CA SER A 63 -1.09 -7.66 3.05
C SER A 63 -1.33 -9.02 3.69
N VAL A 64 -0.33 -9.56 4.39
CA VAL A 64 -0.41 -10.84 5.11
C VAL A 64 -1.41 -10.75 6.26
N TYR A 65 -1.33 -9.67 7.04
CA TYR A 65 -2.24 -9.46 8.16
C TYR A 65 -3.70 -9.33 7.69
N LEU A 66 -3.95 -8.65 6.57
CA LEU A 66 -5.28 -8.54 6.00
C LEU A 66 -5.82 -9.89 5.51
N ALA A 67 -4.96 -10.74 4.93
CA ALA A 67 -5.34 -12.09 4.54
C ALA A 67 -5.77 -12.92 5.75
N ILE A 68 -4.98 -12.88 6.84
CA ILE A 68 -5.30 -13.54 8.11
C ILE A 68 -6.64 -13.05 8.66
N LEU A 69 -6.88 -11.73 8.71
CA LEU A 69 -8.14 -11.16 9.18
C LEU A 69 -9.35 -11.58 8.33
N LYS A 70 -9.13 -11.87 7.05
CA LYS A 70 -10.18 -12.32 6.13
C LYS A 70 -10.31 -13.85 6.07
N GLY A 71 -9.51 -14.60 6.82
CA GLY A 71 -9.48 -16.07 6.75
C GLY A 71 -8.98 -16.61 5.41
N ILE A 72 -8.17 -15.82 4.68
CA ILE A 72 -7.54 -16.20 3.42
C ILE A 72 -6.12 -16.68 3.73
N ASP A 73 -5.71 -17.84 3.20
CA ASP A 73 -4.32 -18.29 3.27
C ASP A 73 -3.44 -17.39 2.38
N PRO A 74 -2.46 -16.64 2.93
CA PRO A 74 -1.59 -15.76 2.16
C PRO A 74 -0.47 -16.50 1.40
N THR A 75 -0.29 -17.81 1.63
CA THR A 75 0.84 -18.59 1.11
C THR A 75 0.67 -19.03 -0.36
N PRO A 76 -0.49 -19.57 -0.79
CA PRO A 76 -0.67 -20.08 -2.13
C PRO A 76 -0.98 -18.95 -3.10
N VAL A 77 -0.21 -18.87 -4.19
CA VAL A 77 -0.58 -18.07 -5.36
C VAL A 77 -0.92 -19.02 -6.50
N GLU A 78 -2.11 -19.63 -6.42
CA GLU A 78 -2.59 -20.63 -7.39
C GLU A 78 -2.48 -20.14 -8.84
N VAL A 79 -2.73 -18.84 -9.06
CA VAL A 79 -2.60 -18.19 -10.37
C VAL A 79 -1.18 -18.27 -10.93
N ILE A 80 -0.16 -18.05 -10.08
CA ILE A 80 1.25 -18.17 -10.49
C ILE A 80 1.60 -19.64 -10.74
N GLY A 81 1.08 -20.56 -9.91
CA GLY A 81 1.24 -21.99 -10.11
C GLY A 81 0.69 -22.45 -11.47
N ARG A 82 -0.50 -21.97 -11.84
CA ARG A 82 -1.12 -22.23 -13.15
C ARG A 82 -0.32 -21.61 -14.29
N LEU A 83 0.11 -20.35 -14.16
CA LEU A 83 0.94 -19.67 -15.17
C LEU A 83 2.24 -20.45 -15.43
N LYS A 84 2.95 -20.88 -14.38
CA LYS A 84 4.18 -21.68 -14.51
C LYS A 84 3.93 -23.02 -15.21
N LYS A 85 2.78 -23.65 -14.99
CA LYS A 85 2.40 -24.89 -15.69
C LYS A 85 2.14 -24.67 -17.17
N GLU A 86 1.43 -23.60 -17.54
CA GLU A 86 1.14 -23.29 -18.95
C GLU A 86 2.40 -22.83 -19.72
N LEU A 87 3.35 -22.14 -19.08
CA LEU A 87 4.63 -21.76 -19.71
C LEU A 87 5.60 -22.94 -19.93
N ASN A 88 5.40 -24.03 -19.20
CA ASN A 88 6.22 -25.26 -19.31
C ASN A 88 5.56 -26.33 -20.20
N ARG A 89 4.40 -26.03 -20.80
CA ARG A 89 3.82 -26.82 -21.89
C ARG A 89 4.39 -26.37 -23.22
#